data_AF-A0A0B6YMB8-F1
#
_entry.id   AF-A0A0B6YMB8-F1
#
_cell.length_a   1.000
_cell.length_b   1.000
_cell.length_c   1.000
_cell.angle_alpha   90.00
_cell.angle_beta   90.00
_cell.angle_gamma   90.00
#
_symmetry.space_group_name_H-M   'P 1'
#
loop_
_entity.id
_entity.type
_entity.pdbx_description
1 polymer ?
#
loop_
_entity_poly.entity_id
_entity_poly.type
_entity_poly.pdbx_seq_one_letter_code
_entity_poly.pdbx_strand_id
1 'polypeptide(L)'
;SSAVSTECLVSVLAEDLNRLSMNEKTEEVLVSRLKQIQYIQVYDVFDLFAALDMLMMQWSSKGQASKLVIVDNVASVMYPIMGGNIGLSQGLLSQIGIKLKQLAVEFSLAVLITNSMTSSYKGSEKKPALGKAWSHVPHTRMTISRFADPQSQDHSLRNVLLIKSARQQTPSQTVVCLK
;
A
#
# COMPACT_ATOMS: atom_id res chain seq x y z
N SER A 1 1.11 11.19 -11.56
CA SER A 1 2.07 10.13 -11.15
C SER A 1 1.48 9.16 -10.12
N SER A 2 0.41 9.52 -9.38
CA SER A 2 -0.31 8.64 -8.44
C SER A 2 -1.11 7.50 -9.08
N ALA A 3 -1.53 7.65 -10.35
CA ALA A 3 -2.32 6.64 -11.07
C ALA A 3 -1.65 5.26 -11.16
N VAL A 4 -0.31 5.22 -11.22
CA VAL A 4 0.44 3.95 -11.34
C VAL A 4 0.36 3.11 -10.07
N SER A 5 0.14 3.72 -8.90
CA SER A 5 0.05 2.99 -7.62
C SER A 5 -1.31 2.29 -7.48
N THR A 6 -2.39 3.03 -7.77
CA THR A 6 -3.76 2.51 -7.75
C THR A 6 -4.00 1.50 -8.86
N GLU A 7 -3.53 1.76 -10.08
CA GLU A 7 -3.66 0.82 -11.20
C GLU A 7 -2.88 -0.48 -10.94
N CYS A 8 -1.74 -0.43 -10.25
CA CYS A 8 -0.92 -1.61 -10.00
C CYS A 8 -1.46 -2.49 -8.86
N LEU A 9 -2.06 -1.91 -7.82
CA LEU A 9 -2.72 -2.71 -6.78
C LEU A 9 -4.06 -3.24 -7.26
N VAL A 10 -4.82 -2.44 -8.00
CA VAL A 10 -6.04 -2.91 -8.66
C VAL A 10 -5.68 -3.99 -9.69
N SER A 11 -4.59 -3.88 -10.44
CA SER A 11 -4.18 -4.93 -11.38
C SER A 11 -3.76 -6.21 -10.65
N VAL A 12 -3.02 -6.14 -9.54
CA VAL A 12 -2.63 -7.33 -8.77
C VAL A 12 -3.84 -8.00 -8.11
N LEU A 13 -4.77 -7.22 -7.54
CA LEU A 13 -6.02 -7.75 -6.99
C LEU A 13 -6.95 -8.27 -8.09
N ALA A 14 -7.01 -7.59 -9.24
CA ALA A 14 -7.75 -8.03 -10.42
C ALA A 14 -7.11 -9.26 -11.07
N GLU A 15 -5.80 -9.46 -10.97
CA GLU A 15 -5.09 -10.64 -11.47
C GLU A 15 -5.33 -11.85 -10.56
N ASP A 16 -5.33 -11.67 -9.23
CA ASP A 16 -5.80 -12.69 -8.29
C ASP A 16 -7.27 -13.05 -8.55
N LEU A 17 -8.11 -12.07 -8.93
CA LEU A 17 -9.49 -12.31 -9.36
C LEU A 17 -9.56 -12.99 -10.75
N ASN A 18 -8.70 -12.64 -11.70
CA ASN A 18 -8.68 -13.23 -13.05
C ASN A 18 -8.12 -14.65 -13.06
N ARG A 19 -7.14 -14.95 -12.20
CA ARG A 19 -6.64 -16.31 -11.97
C ARG A 19 -7.72 -17.23 -11.40
N LEU A 20 -8.69 -16.67 -10.69
CA LEU A 20 -9.85 -17.42 -10.23
C LEU A 20 -10.88 -17.64 -11.37
N SER A 21 -10.96 -16.75 -12.37
CA SER A 21 -12.02 -16.65 -13.40
C SER A 21 -12.12 -17.78 -14.45
N MET A 22 -11.12 -18.66 -14.57
CA MET A 22 -11.05 -19.68 -15.64
C MET A 22 -11.86 -20.97 -15.36
N ASN A 23 -13.16 -20.89 -15.02
CA ASN A 23 -14.13 -22.01 -15.05
C ASN A 23 -15.55 -21.55 -14.69
N GLU A 24 -16.59 -21.80 -15.50
CA GLU A 24 -18.00 -21.34 -15.39
C GLU A 24 -18.72 -21.39 -14.01
N LYS A 25 -18.14 -22.01 -12.98
CA LYS A 25 -18.52 -21.82 -11.56
C LYS A 25 -17.98 -20.50 -10.96
N THR A 26 -17.38 -19.64 -11.76
CA THR A 26 -16.54 -18.53 -11.30
C THR A 26 -17.29 -17.27 -10.95
N GLU A 27 -18.38 -16.93 -11.61
CA GLU A 27 -19.03 -15.64 -11.34
C GLU A 27 -19.60 -15.58 -9.92
N GLU A 28 -20.28 -16.64 -9.47
CA GLU A 28 -20.79 -16.73 -8.09
C GLU A 28 -19.65 -16.73 -7.05
N VAL A 29 -18.54 -17.41 -7.35
CA VAL A 29 -17.35 -17.44 -6.50
C VAL A 29 -16.70 -16.05 -6.46
N LEU A 30 -16.53 -15.39 -7.60
CA LEU A 30 -15.96 -14.05 -7.72
C LEU A 30 -16.81 -13.03 -6.99
N VAL A 31 -18.12 -13.02 -7.22
CA VAL A 31 -19.07 -12.15 -6.50
C VAL A 31 -18.99 -12.41 -5.00
N SER A 32 -18.90 -13.67 -4.57
CA SER A 32 -18.76 -14.02 -3.15
C SER A 32 -17.43 -13.53 -2.56
N ARG A 33 -16.32 -13.57 -3.31
CA ARG A 33 -15.02 -13.04 -2.89
C ARG A 33 -14.99 -11.52 -2.86
N LEU A 34 -15.56 -10.86 -3.88
CA LEU A 34 -15.67 -9.40 -3.93
C LEU A 34 -16.49 -8.86 -2.76
N LYS A 35 -17.56 -9.57 -2.35
CA LYS A 35 -18.35 -9.22 -1.14
C LYS A 35 -17.54 -9.26 0.15
N GLN A 36 -16.40 -9.97 0.20
CA GLN A 36 -15.51 -9.99 1.36
C GLN A 36 -14.56 -8.79 1.41
N ILE A 37 -14.45 -8.02 0.31
CA ILE A 37 -13.61 -6.83 0.23
C ILE A 37 -14.42 -5.63 0.71
N GLN A 38 -13.97 -5.00 1.77
CA GLN A 38 -14.52 -3.73 2.25
C GLN A 38 -13.67 -2.59 1.70
N TYR A 39 -14.34 -1.59 1.12
CA TYR A 39 -13.71 -0.39 0.58
C TYR A 39 -14.16 0.82 1.37
N ILE A 40 -13.19 1.63 1.83
CA ILE A 40 -13.42 2.90 2.50
C ILE A 40 -12.67 3.97 1.73
N GLN A 41 -13.39 4.94 1.21
CA GLN A 41 -12.79 6.10 0.56
C GLN A 41 -12.45 7.16 1.60
N VAL A 42 -11.27 7.75 1.46
CA VAL A 42 -10.70 8.74 2.38
C VAL A 42 -10.20 9.90 1.55
N TYR A 43 -10.54 11.14 1.91
CA TYR A 43 -10.16 12.33 1.15
C TYR A 43 -9.07 13.15 1.82
N ASP A 44 -8.97 13.09 3.14
CA ASP A 44 -7.92 13.77 3.91
C ASP A 44 -7.37 12.92 5.06
N VAL A 45 -6.46 13.51 5.84
CA VAL A 45 -5.81 12.82 6.96
C VAL A 45 -6.78 12.52 8.11
N PHE A 46 -7.81 13.33 8.32
CA PHE A 46 -8.78 13.17 9.40
C PHE A 46 -9.78 12.07 9.05
N ASP A 47 -10.21 11.99 7.79
CA ASP A 47 -10.95 10.85 7.26
C ASP A 47 -10.17 9.54 7.47
N LEU A 48 -8.85 9.55 7.26
CA LEU A 48 -8.01 8.38 7.48
C LEU A 48 -8.03 7.99 8.97
N PHE A 49 -7.89 8.95 9.88
CA PHE A 49 -7.98 8.69 11.30
C PHE A 49 -9.34 8.12 11.70
N ALA A 50 -10.43 8.72 11.22
CA ALA A 50 -11.78 8.26 11.47
C ALA A 50 -12.00 6.82 10.96
N ALA A 51 -11.49 6.50 9.76
CA ALA A 51 -11.56 5.15 9.21
C ALA A 51 -10.79 4.13 10.07
N LEU A 52 -9.58 4.47 10.52
CA LEU A 52 -8.80 3.58 11.39
C LEU A 52 -9.47 3.36 12.75
N ASP A 53 -10.05 4.41 13.34
CA ASP A 53 -10.76 4.34 14.61
C ASP A 53 -12.07 3.54 14.51
N MET A 54 -12.80 3.72 13.40
CA MET A 54 -13.99 2.93 13.10
C MET A 54 -13.63 1.44 12.96
N LEU A 55 -12.55 1.10 12.24
CA LEU A 55 -12.10 -0.28 12.08
C LEU A 55 -11.74 -0.90 13.44
N MET A 56 -10.99 -0.16 14.26
CA MET A 56 -10.64 -0.58 15.62
C MET A 56 -11.91 -0.92 16.42
N MET A 57 -12.86 0.02 16.50
CA MET A 57 -14.10 -0.15 17.27
C MET A 57 -14.97 -1.30 16.73
N GLN A 58 -15.13 -1.40 15.42
CA GLN A 58 -15.94 -2.43 14.79
C GLN A 58 -15.35 -3.82 15.05
N TRP A 59 -14.04 -3.97 14.97
CA TRP A 59 -13.36 -5.24 15.12
C TRP A 59 -13.22 -5.67 16.58
N SER A 60 -13.04 -4.74 17.51
CA SER A 60 -13.08 -5.07 18.95
C SER A 60 -14.47 -5.54 19.40
N SER A 61 -15.55 -5.03 18.79
CA SER A 61 -16.92 -5.36 19.18
C SER A 61 -17.51 -6.59 18.48
N LYS A 62 -17.30 -6.71 17.17
CA LYS A 62 -17.90 -7.78 16.33
C LYS A 62 -16.91 -8.87 15.92
N GLY A 63 -15.64 -8.71 16.30
CA GLY A 63 -14.55 -9.49 15.73
C GLY A 63 -14.16 -9.01 14.33
N GLN A 64 -13.06 -9.57 13.83
CA GLN A 64 -12.47 -9.22 12.55
C GLN A 64 -12.42 -10.45 11.64
N ALA A 65 -12.96 -10.31 10.43
CA ALA A 65 -12.92 -11.38 9.42
C ALA A 65 -11.78 -11.21 8.40
N SER A 66 -11.29 -9.99 8.23
CA SER A 66 -10.24 -9.67 7.26
C SER A 66 -8.89 -10.29 7.67
N LYS A 67 -7.92 -10.38 6.76
CA LYS A 67 -6.53 -10.75 7.13
C LYS A 67 -5.50 -9.75 6.63
N LEU A 68 -5.97 -8.75 5.88
CA LEU A 68 -5.18 -7.74 5.23
C LEU A 68 -5.93 -6.40 5.27
N VAL A 69 -5.20 -5.34 5.60
CA VAL A 69 -5.62 -3.95 5.41
C VAL A 69 -4.67 -3.32 4.40
N ILE A 70 -5.22 -2.68 3.38
CA ILE A 70 -4.46 -1.94 2.38
C ILE A 70 -4.80 -0.46 2.51
N VAL A 71 -3.78 0.38 2.67
CA VAL A 71 -3.92 1.84 2.65
C VAL A 71 -3.20 2.38 1.41
N ASP A 72 -3.97 2.80 0.41
CA ASP A 72 -3.48 3.33 -0.87
C ASP A 72 -4.00 4.75 -1.12
N ASN A 73 -3.19 5.82 -1.06
CA ASN A 73 -1.83 5.89 -0.52
C ASN A 73 -1.75 6.99 0.55
N VAL A 74 -0.95 6.76 1.59
CA VAL A 74 -0.84 7.70 2.74
C VAL A 74 -0.26 9.05 2.31
N ALA A 75 0.58 9.11 1.28
CA ALA A 75 1.18 10.38 0.83
C ALA A 75 0.12 11.36 0.28
N SER A 76 -0.88 10.85 -0.44
CA SER A 76 -1.94 11.66 -1.04
C SER A 76 -2.73 12.47 -0.03
N VAL A 77 -3.13 11.85 1.09
CA VAL A 77 -3.86 12.55 2.17
C VAL A 77 -2.97 13.48 3.00
N MET A 78 -1.65 13.30 2.94
CA MET A 78 -0.68 14.09 3.69
C MET A 78 -0.15 15.31 2.93
N TYR A 79 -0.17 15.31 1.60
CA TYR A 79 0.39 16.41 0.80
C TYR A 79 -0.10 17.81 1.17
N PRO A 80 -1.40 18.04 1.47
CA PRO A 80 -1.86 19.38 1.87
C PRO A 80 -1.16 19.92 3.12
N ILE A 81 -0.62 19.05 3.98
CA ILE A 81 -0.03 19.40 5.27
C ILE A 81 1.50 19.36 5.23
N MET A 82 2.08 18.50 4.38
CA MET A 82 3.53 18.28 4.27
C MET A 82 4.34 19.50 3.80
N GLY A 83 3.72 20.45 3.08
CA GLY A 83 4.38 21.68 2.64
C GLY A 83 4.34 22.83 3.66
N GLY A 84 3.57 22.67 4.74
CA GLY A 84 3.39 23.69 5.77
C GLY A 84 4.19 23.39 7.03
N ASN A 85 3.48 23.12 8.13
CA ASN A 85 4.10 22.83 9.42
C ASN A 85 4.72 21.42 9.43
N ILE A 86 6.05 21.38 9.35
CA ILE A 86 6.83 20.13 9.35
C ILE A 86 6.59 19.34 10.66
N GLY A 87 6.50 20.01 11.80
CA GLY A 87 6.25 19.35 13.09
C GLY A 87 4.88 18.68 13.12
N LEU A 88 3.84 19.39 12.66
CA LEU A 88 2.48 18.84 12.55
C LEU A 88 2.45 17.62 11.61
N SER A 89 3.02 17.74 10.41
CA SER A 89 3.03 16.65 9.45
C SER A 89 3.76 15.41 9.97
N GLN A 90 4.90 15.58 10.63
CA GLN A 90 5.63 14.47 11.27
C GLN A 90 4.84 13.86 12.43
N GLY A 91 4.16 14.67 13.24
CA GLY A 91 3.29 14.22 14.31
C GLY A 91 2.13 13.37 13.79
N LEU A 92 1.44 13.84 12.76
CA LEU A 92 0.35 13.10 12.12
C LEU A 92 0.84 11.79 11.50
N LEU A 93 1.97 11.80 10.78
CA LEU A 93 2.59 10.58 10.26
C LEU A 93 2.92 9.58 11.38
N SER A 94 3.49 10.05 12.50
CA SER A 94 3.76 9.19 13.64
C SER A 94 2.48 8.54 14.17
N GLN A 95 1.41 9.31 14.34
CA GLN A 95 0.12 8.82 14.83
C GLN A 95 -0.54 7.82 13.87
N ILE A 96 -0.51 8.06 12.56
CA ILE A 96 -0.99 7.08 11.56
C ILE A 96 -0.18 5.78 11.70
N GLY A 97 1.15 5.87 11.80
CA GLY A 97 2.01 4.72 11.97
C GLY A 97 1.72 3.91 13.24
N ILE A 98 1.43 4.59 14.35
CA ILE A 98 1.04 3.95 15.62
C ILE A 98 -0.28 3.20 15.46
N LYS A 99 -1.32 3.85 14.93
CA LYS A 99 -2.64 3.22 14.74
C LYS A 99 -2.59 2.02 13.82
N LEU A 100 -1.85 2.11 12.70
CA LEU A 100 -1.67 0.98 11.79
C LEU A 100 -0.94 -0.20 12.44
N LYS A 101 0.07 0.07 13.28
CA LYS A 101 0.74 -0.99 14.06
C LYS A 101 -0.18 -1.59 15.10
N GLN A 102 -0.98 -0.77 15.80
CA GLN A 102 -1.97 -1.24 16.77
C GLN A 102 -2.96 -2.20 16.10
N LEU A 103 -3.55 -1.81 14.96
CA LEU A 103 -4.44 -2.69 14.18
C LEU A 103 -3.77 -4.01 13.80
N ALA A 104 -2.52 -3.96 13.31
CA ALA A 104 -1.78 -5.16 12.93
C ALA A 104 -1.58 -6.13 14.09
N VAL A 105 -1.21 -5.60 15.26
CA VAL A 105 -0.89 -6.39 16.46
C VAL A 105 -2.16 -6.89 17.13
N GLU A 106 -3.13 -6.02 17.38
CA GLU A 106 -4.35 -6.34 18.12
C GLU A 106 -5.21 -7.38 17.41
N PHE A 107 -5.31 -7.28 16.08
CA PHE A 107 -6.11 -8.20 15.27
C PHE A 107 -5.29 -9.24 14.52
N SER A 108 -3.97 -9.31 14.76
CA SER A 108 -3.05 -10.28 14.11
C SER A 108 -3.20 -10.33 12.58
N LEU A 109 -3.23 -9.15 11.95
CA LEU A 109 -3.44 -8.98 10.51
C LEU A 109 -2.22 -8.38 9.82
N ALA A 110 -2.16 -8.51 8.49
CA ALA A 110 -1.17 -7.82 7.68
C ALA A 110 -1.64 -6.40 7.32
N VAL A 111 -0.75 -5.41 7.40
CA VAL A 111 -1.00 -4.06 6.90
C VAL A 111 -0.06 -3.77 5.74
N LEU A 112 -0.64 -3.48 4.57
CA LEU A 112 0.07 -3.03 3.39
C LEU A 112 -0.21 -1.55 3.17
N ILE A 113 0.85 -0.78 2.90
CA ILE A 113 0.77 0.66 2.70
C ILE A 113 1.54 0.97 1.43
N THR A 114 0.92 1.73 0.54
CA THR A 114 1.63 2.29 -0.61
C THR A 114 2.11 3.69 -0.32
N ASN A 115 3.20 4.04 -0.98
CA ASN A 115 3.77 5.37 -0.93
C ASN A 115 4.25 5.72 -2.33
N SER A 116 3.90 6.92 -2.78
CA SER A 116 4.35 7.42 -4.07
C SER A 116 5.85 7.76 -4.04
N MET A 117 6.49 7.72 -5.20
CA MET A 117 7.86 8.20 -5.39
C MET A 117 7.82 9.63 -5.95
N THR A 118 8.67 10.50 -5.43
CA THR A 118 8.84 11.90 -5.84
C THR A 118 10.26 12.12 -6.38
N SER A 119 10.43 13.09 -7.27
CA SER A 119 11.75 13.45 -7.77
C SER A 119 12.49 14.26 -6.71
N SER A 120 13.78 13.97 -6.52
CA SER A 120 14.68 14.84 -5.77
C SER A 120 14.82 16.19 -6.49
N TYR A 121 15.10 17.25 -5.73
CA TYR A 121 15.40 18.58 -6.27
C TYR A 121 16.58 18.55 -7.26
N LYS A 122 17.51 17.61 -7.06
CA LYS A 122 18.66 17.38 -7.95
C LYS A 122 18.34 16.56 -9.21
N GLY A 123 17.07 16.24 -9.46
CA GLY A 123 16.55 15.68 -10.72
C GLY A 123 16.86 14.21 -11.02
N SER A 124 17.93 13.64 -10.48
CA SER A 124 18.40 12.30 -10.86
C SER A 124 17.82 11.15 -10.02
N GLU A 125 17.46 11.40 -8.76
CA GLU A 125 17.07 10.34 -7.82
C GLU A 125 15.59 10.41 -7.45
N LYS A 126 14.90 9.27 -7.50
CA LYS A 126 13.54 9.12 -6.96
C LYS A 126 13.59 8.78 -5.48
N LYS A 127 12.85 9.52 -4.67
CA LYS A 127 12.73 9.30 -3.22
C LYS A 127 11.29 9.02 -2.80
N PRO A 128 11.04 8.21 -1.76
CA PRO A 128 9.69 8.02 -1.22
C PRO A 128 9.09 9.36 -0.76
N ALA A 129 7.82 9.63 -1.07
CA ALA A 129 7.18 10.92 -0.81
C ALA A 129 7.19 11.28 0.67
N LEU A 130 6.83 10.34 1.54
CA LEU A 130 6.80 10.52 3.00
C LEU A 130 8.18 10.68 3.67
N GLY A 131 9.28 10.47 2.94
CA GLY A 131 10.64 10.71 3.42
C GLY A 131 11.08 9.88 4.64
N LYS A 132 12.07 10.40 5.38
CA LYS A 132 12.71 9.72 6.52
C LYS A 132 11.79 9.60 7.74
N ALA A 133 10.87 10.52 7.92
CA ALA A 133 9.88 10.48 9.00
C ALA A 133 9.04 9.19 8.97
N TRP A 134 8.83 8.60 7.79
CA TRP A 134 8.08 7.36 7.62
C TRP A 134 8.93 6.11 7.47
N SER A 135 10.24 6.24 7.17
CA SER A 135 11.08 5.12 6.75
C SER A 135 11.23 4.00 7.79
N HIS A 136 11.03 4.33 9.06
CA HIS A 136 11.15 3.41 10.18
C HIS A 136 9.83 2.71 10.55
N VAL A 137 8.68 3.26 10.13
CA VAL A 137 7.34 2.76 10.48
C VAL A 137 7.11 1.34 9.95
N PRO A 138 7.22 1.04 8.64
CA PRO A 138 6.99 -0.30 8.12
C PRO A 138 8.15 -1.25 8.47
N HIS A 139 7.81 -2.50 8.80
CA HIS A 139 8.79 -3.57 9.07
C HIS A 139 9.51 -4.01 7.79
N THR A 140 8.76 -4.15 6.70
CA THR A 140 9.25 -4.54 5.38
C THR A 140 8.98 -3.42 4.39
N ARG A 141 9.94 -3.11 3.52
CA ARG A 141 9.81 -2.09 2.49
C ARG A 141 10.31 -2.62 1.16
N MET A 142 9.51 -2.38 0.13
CA MET A 142 9.85 -2.73 -1.25
C MET A 142 9.64 -1.51 -2.16
N THR A 143 10.41 -1.46 -3.24
CA THR A 143 10.21 -0.49 -4.32
C THR A 143 9.85 -1.26 -5.58
N ILE A 144 8.81 -0.81 -6.28
CA ILE A 144 8.39 -1.37 -7.56
C ILE A 144 8.71 -0.35 -8.64
N SER A 145 9.44 -0.76 -9.67
CA SER A 145 9.73 0.04 -10.85
C SER A 145 9.48 -0.73 -12.13
N ARG A 146 9.29 -0.03 -13.25
CA ARG A 146 9.22 -0.69 -14.56
C ARG A 146 10.54 -1.39 -14.83
N PHE A 147 10.47 -2.65 -15.22
CA PHE A 147 11.63 -3.33 -15.76
C PHE A 147 11.83 -2.84 -17.19
N ALA A 148 12.91 -2.13 -17.44
CA ALA A 148 13.25 -1.67 -18.78
C ALA A 148 14.20 -2.71 -19.39
N ASP A 149 13.63 -3.62 -20.16
CA ASP A 149 14.41 -4.45 -21.07
C ASP A 149 14.49 -3.72 -22.43
N PRO A 150 15.68 -3.31 -22.89
CA PRO A 150 15.84 -2.59 -24.14
C PRO A 150 15.32 -3.36 -25.37
N GLN A 151 15.12 -4.68 -25.26
CA GLN A 151 14.71 -5.55 -26.37
C GLN A 151 13.25 -6.02 -26.29
N SER A 152 12.57 -5.87 -25.15
CA SER A 152 11.16 -6.26 -25.02
C SER A 152 10.25 -5.05 -24.80
N GLN A 153 9.17 -4.97 -25.59
CA GLN A 153 8.08 -4.01 -25.38
C GLN A 153 7.12 -4.45 -24.27
N ASP A 154 7.53 -5.42 -23.44
CA ASP A 154 6.67 -5.99 -22.43
C ASP A 154 6.54 -5.04 -21.22
N HIS A 155 5.50 -4.23 -21.25
CA HIS A 155 5.15 -3.32 -20.17
C HIS A 155 4.53 -4.01 -18.95
N SER A 156 4.41 -5.34 -18.92
CA SER A 156 3.97 -6.11 -17.74
C SER A 156 5.08 -6.31 -16.72
N LEU A 157 6.35 -6.26 -17.14
CA LEU A 157 7.48 -6.58 -16.28
C LEU A 157 7.77 -5.45 -15.27
N ARG A 158 7.95 -5.83 -14.01
CA ARG A 158 8.30 -4.95 -12.90
C ARG A 158 9.52 -5.46 -12.18
N ASN A 159 10.46 -4.56 -11.91
CA ASN A 159 11.52 -4.82 -10.95
C ASN A 159 10.98 -4.57 -9.54
N VAL A 160 11.17 -5.53 -8.64
CA VAL A 160 10.80 -5.41 -7.23
C VAL A 160 12.08 -5.48 -6.40
N LEU A 161 12.41 -4.36 -5.74
CA LEU A 161 13.57 -4.23 -4.88
C LEU A 161 13.15 -4.24 -3.41
N LEU A 162 13.57 -5.26 -2.66
CA LEU A 162 13.43 -5.34 -1.22
C LEU A 162 14.52 -4.50 -0.55
N ILE A 163 14.13 -3.40 0.09
CA ILE A 163 15.06 -2.42 0.70
C ILE A 163 15.15 -2.53 2.23
N LYS A 164 14.15 -3.14 2.88
CA LYS A 164 14.14 -3.39 4.33
C LYS A 164 13.34 -4.66 4.60
N SER A 165 13.89 -5.57 5.39
CA SER A 165 13.20 -6.74 5.92
C SER A 165 13.90 -7.21 7.19
N ALA A 166 13.14 -7.73 8.15
CA ALA A 166 13.69 -8.42 9.31
C ALA A 166 13.86 -9.94 9.07
N ARG A 167 13.36 -10.45 7.94
CA ARG A 167 13.25 -11.90 7.65
C ARG A 167 14.07 -12.36 6.45
N GLN A 168 14.72 -11.44 5.73
CA GLN A 168 15.47 -11.72 4.52
C GLN A 168 16.63 -10.73 4.39
N GLN A 169 17.73 -11.16 3.77
CA GLN A 169 18.86 -10.28 3.47
C GLN A 169 18.45 -9.17 2.49
N THR A 170 18.84 -7.93 2.82
CA THR A 170 18.53 -6.74 2.02
C THR A 170 19.81 -5.94 1.72
N PRO A 171 19.95 -5.35 0.51
CA PRO A 171 18.96 -5.34 -0.57
C PRO A 171 18.90 -6.66 -1.35
N SER A 172 17.72 -7.03 -1.84
CA SER A 172 17.54 -8.12 -2.81
C SER A 172 16.49 -7.73 -3.85
N GLN A 173 16.63 -8.23 -5.08
CA GLN A 173 15.78 -7.84 -6.20
C GLN A 173 15.26 -9.06 -6.96
N THR A 174 14.07 -8.92 -7.54
CA THR A 174 13.47 -9.91 -8.45
C THR A 174 12.65 -9.20 -9.51
N VAL A 175 12.43 -9.88 -10.64
CA VAL A 175 11.56 -9.40 -11.72
C VAL A 175 10.25 -10.17 -11.65
N VAL A 176 9.14 -9.45 -11.67
CA VAL A 176 7.79 -10.02 -11.65
C VAL A 176 7.05 -9.53 -12.88
N CYS A 177 6.32 -10.44 -13.53
CA CYS A 177 5.38 -10.12 -14.60
C CYS A 177 4.00 -9.89 -13.96
N LEU A 178 3.41 -8.72 -14.22
CA LEU A 178 2.03 -8.39 -13.83
C LEU A 178 1.15 -8.61 -15.06
N LYS A 179 0.44 -9.74 -15.15
CA LYS A 179 -0.38 -10.06 -16.32
C LYS A 179 -1.81 -9.52 -16.22
#